data_AF-A0A1H1M7T2-F1
#
_entry.id   AF-A0A1H1M7T2-F1
#
_cell.length_a   1.000
_cell.length_b   1.000
_cell.length_c   1.000
_cell.angle_alpha   90.00
_cell.angle_beta   90.00
_cell.angle_gamma   90.00
#
_symmetry.space_group_name_H-M   'P 1'
#
loop_
_entity.id
_entity.type
_entity.pdbx_description
1 polymer ?
#
loop_
_entity_poly.entity_id
_entity_poly.type
_entity_poly.pdbx_seq_one_letter_code
_entity_poly.pdbx_strand_id
1 'polypeptide(L)'
;MIVIPIVAILWSCQAEIPIRKLNGISLVASRDSLRNEHLEPIVKLNANSIALMPYAFIRDNKNPELIYNIERQWFGERVEGIEHSIQLLKEKDLQIMMKPHIWLRNGDFTGDLEFKREADWKKFEDSYREYILLYVKIAEKYNLDLFCIGTELYNFVKRRPEFWNDLIAEIRKEYNGKLVYAENWDKVDQTEIWQKLDYIGADAYFPLHDSASPTKEEINEGWIEHKAMLKELSHKYKKPVLFTEYGYRSKDHALKEPWNSGREISNINHNLQAKALESIYEEFWTENWFGGGFLWKWHQPVDSGGLKNDRFTPQNKPAENTVREYYRKFRN
;
A
#
# COMPACT_ATOMS: atom_id res chain seq x y z
N MET A 1 -19.95 64.78 -3.08
CA MET A 1 -20.25 63.38 -2.70
C MET A 1 -19.19 62.49 -3.28
N ILE A 2 -18.26 62.02 -2.46
CA ILE A 2 -17.23 61.05 -2.88
C ILE A 2 -17.77 59.67 -2.47
N VAL A 3 -18.00 58.80 -3.46
CA VAL A 3 -18.41 57.42 -3.25
C VAL A 3 -17.15 56.56 -3.32
N ILE A 4 -16.78 55.94 -2.20
CA ILE A 4 -15.69 54.96 -2.11
C ILE A 4 -16.33 53.57 -2.30
N PRO A 5 -15.88 52.75 -3.26
CA PRO A 5 -16.38 51.39 -3.38
C PRO A 5 -15.65 50.50 -2.36
N ILE A 6 -16.42 49.87 -1.47
CA ILE A 6 -15.94 48.83 -0.57
C ILE A 6 -15.79 47.55 -1.39
N VAL A 7 -14.56 47.14 -1.67
CA VAL A 7 -14.26 45.83 -2.25
C VAL A 7 -14.25 44.82 -1.10
N ALA A 8 -15.33 44.02 -1.00
CA ALA A 8 -15.39 42.88 -0.10
C ALA A 8 -14.59 41.72 -0.71
N ILE A 9 -13.41 41.44 -0.16
CA ILE A 9 -12.61 40.26 -0.50
C ILE A 9 -13.23 39.07 0.24
N LEU A 10 -14.07 38.30 -0.45
CA LEU A 10 -14.57 37.02 0.05
C LEU A 10 -13.42 36.00 0.02
N TRP A 11 -12.84 35.73 1.19
CA TRP A 11 -12.04 34.53 1.39
C TRP A 11 -12.97 33.33 1.31
N SER A 12 -13.00 32.68 0.15
CA SER A 12 -13.58 31.35 0.02
C SER A 12 -12.72 30.38 0.82
N CYS A 13 -13.10 30.10 2.07
CA CYS A 13 -12.74 28.84 2.71
C CYS A 13 -13.31 27.73 1.81
N GLN A 14 -12.50 27.17 0.91
CA GLN A 14 -12.81 25.88 0.33
C GLN A 14 -12.83 24.91 1.50
N ALA A 15 -14.04 24.55 1.96
CA ALA A 15 -14.21 23.42 2.84
C ALA A 15 -13.61 22.21 2.10
N GLU A 16 -12.49 21.69 2.60
CA GLU A 16 -11.95 20.43 2.11
C GLU A 16 -13.05 19.38 2.26
N ILE A 17 -13.54 18.85 1.14
CA ILE A 17 -14.47 17.72 1.17
C ILE A 17 -13.71 16.59 1.86
N PRO A 18 -14.21 16.03 2.97
CA PRO A 18 -13.53 14.96 3.68
C PRO A 18 -13.22 13.82 2.70
N ILE A 19 -11.95 13.43 2.62
CA ILE A 19 -11.54 12.29 1.80
C ILE A 19 -12.12 11.04 2.46
N ARG A 20 -12.96 10.31 1.72
CA ARG A 20 -13.42 8.98 2.14
C ARG A 20 -12.18 8.11 2.40
N LYS A 21 -12.08 7.56 3.61
CA LYS A 21 -10.93 6.73 4.01
C LYS A 21 -10.98 5.38 3.30
N LEU A 22 -9.82 4.98 2.75
CA LEU A 22 -9.60 3.63 2.27
C LEU A 22 -9.32 2.71 3.45
N ASN A 23 -10.30 1.88 3.79
CA ASN A 23 -10.19 0.79 4.76
C ASN A 23 -9.78 -0.45 3.99
N GLY A 24 -8.51 -0.46 3.58
CA GLY A 24 -7.98 -1.39 2.60
C GLY A 24 -7.40 -2.65 3.19
N ILE A 25 -7.44 -3.73 2.41
CA ILE A 25 -6.79 -4.99 2.75
C ILE A 25 -5.85 -5.38 1.60
N SER A 26 -4.61 -5.73 1.92
CA SER A 26 -3.68 -6.32 0.94
C SER A 26 -3.97 -7.82 0.81
N LEU A 27 -4.64 -8.22 -0.28
CA LEU A 27 -5.06 -9.60 -0.52
C LEU A 27 -3.95 -10.39 -1.21
N VAL A 28 -3.34 -11.32 -0.48
CA VAL A 28 -2.27 -12.18 -0.99
C VAL A 28 -2.81 -13.07 -2.10
N ALA A 29 -2.13 -13.07 -3.24
CA ALA A 29 -2.43 -13.97 -4.36
C ALA A 29 -2.35 -15.44 -3.92
N SER A 30 -3.16 -16.29 -4.54
CA SER A 30 -3.25 -17.72 -4.22
C SER A 30 -3.10 -18.58 -5.47
N ARG A 31 -2.77 -19.86 -5.25
CA ARG A 31 -2.73 -20.87 -6.30
C ARG A 31 -4.11 -21.20 -6.87
N ASP A 32 -5.14 -21.06 -6.04
CA ASP A 32 -6.53 -21.35 -6.38
C ASP A 32 -7.31 -20.07 -6.70
N SER A 33 -8.44 -20.21 -7.40
CA SER A 33 -9.33 -19.08 -7.68
C SER A 33 -9.99 -18.55 -6.41
N LEU A 34 -10.15 -17.22 -6.36
CA LEU A 34 -10.97 -16.56 -5.35
C LEU A 34 -12.44 -17.02 -5.47
N ARG A 35 -13.15 -17.09 -4.34
CA ARG A 35 -14.56 -17.53 -4.26
C ARG A 35 -15.29 -16.63 -3.28
N ASN A 36 -16.61 -16.53 -3.39
CA ASN A 36 -17.43 -15.69 -2.51
C ASN A 36 -17.20 -15.97 -1.02
N GLU A 37 -17.07 -17.24 -0.62
CA GLU A 37 -16.78 -17.63 0.77
C GLU A 37 -15.47 -17.04 1.33
N HIS A 38 -14.47 -16.79 0.47
CA HIS A 38 -13.21 -16.16 0.87
C HIS A 38 -13.37 -14.65 1.11
N LEU A 39 -14.39 -14.02 0.51
CA LEU A 39 -14.66 -12.58 0.63
C LEU A 39 -15.54 -12.24 1.83
N GLU A 40 -16.38 -13.16 2.30
CA GLU A 40 -17.28 -12.92 3.43
C GLU A 40 -16.56 -12.40 4.69
N PRO A 41 -15.39 -12.96 5.10
CA PRO A 41 -14.62 -12.40 6.22
C PRO A 41 -14.14 -10.96 5.99
N ILE A 42 -13.73 -10.63 4.76
CA ILE A 42 -13.26 -9.29 4.38
C ILE A 42 -14.41 -8.27 4.44
N VAL A 43 -15.59 -8.63 3.93
CA VAL A 43 -16.78 -7.76 4.02
C VAL A 43 -17.19 -7.56 5.48
N LYS A 44 -17.14 -8.62 6.31
CA LYS A 44 -17.42 -8.54 7.75
C LYS A 44 -16.41 -7.70 8.53
N LEU A 45 -15.20 -7.48 8.00
CA LEU A 45 -14.25 -6.51 8.55
C LEU A 45 -14.66 -5.05 8.34
N ASN A 46 -15.69 -4.77 7.52
CA ASN A 46 -16.02 -3.41 7.06
C ASN A 46 -14.93 -2.80 6.16
N ALA A 47 -14.09 -3.63 5.53
CA ALA A 47 -13.20 -3.17 4.47
C ALA A 47 -14.01 -2.59 3.32
N ASN A 48 -13.51 -1.51 2.72
CA ASN A 48 -14.12 -0.87 1.55
C ASN A 48 -13.19 -0.86 0.33
N SER A 49 -11.94 -1.34 0.49
CA SER A 49 -10.98 -1.44 -0.59
C SER A 49 -10.07 -2.66 -0.47
N ILE A 50 -9.50 -3.09 -1.61
CA ILE A 50 -8.60 -4.24 -1.71
C ILE A 50 -7.43 -3.92 -2.62
N ALA A 51 -6.22 -4.28 -2.20
CA ALA A 51 -5.06 -4.32 -3.09
C ALA A 51 -4.92 -5.74 -3.69
N LEU A 52 -4.89 -5.81 -5.02
CA LEU A 52 -4.52 -7.00 -5.78
C LEU A 52 -3.07 -6.86 -6.25
N MET A 53 -2.25 -7.86 -5.93
CA MET A 53 -0.80 -7.79 -6.14
C MET A 53 -0.32 -8.90 -7.08
N PRO A 54 -0.37 -8.69 -8.41
CA PRO A 54 0.37 -9.55 -9.31
C PRO A 54 1.87 -9.38 -9.06
N TYR A 55 2.63 -10.45 -9.30
CA TYR A 55 4.08 -10.44 -9.09
C TYR A 55 4.81 -10.65 -10.41
N ALA A 56 5.88 -9.87 -10.59
CA ALA A 56 6.95 -10.13 -11.54
C ALA A 56 8.21 -10.56 -10.79
N PHE A 57 9.06 -11.35 -11.45
CA PHE A 57 10.28 -11.89 -10.86
C PHE A 57 11.51 -11.47 -11.65
N ILE A 58 12.55 -11.04 -10.94
CA ILE A 58 13.90 -10.91 -11.51
C ILE A 58 14.70 -12.14 -11.09
N ARG A 59 15.35 -12.80 -12.06
CA ARG A 59 16.10 -14.03 -11.79
C ARG A 59 17.34 -13.75 -10.94
N ASP A 60 18.11 -12.74 -11.33
CA ASP A 60 19.32 -12.25 -10.68
C ASP A 60 19.75 -10.92 -11.34
N ASN A 61 20.72 -10.22 -10.74
CA ASN A 61 21.21 -8.93 -11.25
C ASN A 61 21.94 -9.00 -12.60
N LYS A 62 22.20 -10.20 -13.15
CA LYS A 62 22.79 -10.37 -14.49
C LYS A 62 21.71 -10.49 -15.58
N ASN A 63 20.48 -10.81 -15.19
CA ASN A 63 19.32 -10.95 -16.06
C ASN A 63 18.25 -9.96 -15.60
N PRO A 64 18.35 -8.69 -16.05
CA PRO A 64 17.53 -7.59 -15.54
C PRO A 64 16.05 -7.70 -15.93
N GLU A 65 15.68 -8.59 -16.86
CA GLU A 65 14.33 -8.67 -17.41
C GLU A 65 13.33 -9.29 -16.41
N LEU A 66 12.14 -8.71 -16.36
CA LEU A 66 11.04 -9.20 -15.54
C LEU A 66 10.34 -10.41 -16.18
N ILE A 67 10.13 -11.44 -15.37
CA ILE A 67 9.34 -12.62 -15.72
C ILE A 67 7.99 -12.53 -15.01
N TYR A 68 6.89 -12.46 -15.75
CA TYR A 68 5.55 -12.34 -15.22
C TYR A 68 4.52 -13.01 -16.15
N ASN A 69 3.31 -13.22 -15.64
CA ASN A 69 2.20 -13.87 -16.33
C ASN A 69 2.54 -15.23 -16.98
N ILE A 70 3.38 -16.05 -16.34
CA ILE A 70 3.75 -17.39 -16.84
C ILE A 70 2.92 -18.50 -16.18
N GLU A 71 2.66 -19.61 -16.87
CA GLU A 71 1.83 -20.73 -16.38
C GLU A 71 2.25 -21.29 -15.00
N ARG A 72 3.55 -21.20 -14.67
CA ARG A 72 4.10 -21.70 -13.40
C ARG A 72 3.83 -20.77 -12.20
N GLN A 73 3.33 -19.56 -12.43
CA GLN A 73 2.92 -18.65 -11.36
C GLN A 73 1.60 -19.10 -10.72
N TRP A 74 1.35 -18.58 -9.53
CA TRP A 74 0.07 -18.80 -8.87
C TRP A 74 -1.06 -18.22 -9.72
N PHE A 75 -2.22 -18.88 -9.73
CA PHE A 75 -3.37 -18.43 -10.51
C PHE A 75 -3.70 -16.96 -10.25
N GLY A 76 -3.75 -16.56 -8.97
CA GLY A 76 -4.04 -15.17 -8.57
C GLY A 76 -2.97 -14.13 -8.92
N GLU A 77 -1.82 -14.52 -9.44
CA GLU A 77 -0.79 -13.59 -9.94
C GLU A 77 -0.88 -13.37 -11.45
N ARG A 78 -1.53 -14.29 -12.18
CA ARG A 78 -1.68 -14.23 -13.63
C ARG A 78 -2.87 -13.37 -14.02
N VAL A 79 -2.87 -12.93 -15.27
CA VAL A 79 -3.95 -12.09 -15.84
C VAL A 79 -5.31 -12.73 -15.61
N GLU A 80 -5.47 -14.02 -15.87
CA GLU A 80 -6.77 -14.68 -15.74
C GLU A 80 -7.28 -14.68 -14.28
N GLY A 81 -6.39 -14.91 -13.31
CA GLY A 81 -6.77 -14.90 -11.90
C GLY A 81 -6.99 -13.51 -11.32
N ILE A 82 -6.27 -12.52 -11.82
CA ILE A 82 -6.48 -11.11 -11.49
C ILE A 82 -7.84 -10.64 -12.01
N GLU A 83 -8.17 -10.89 -13.28
CA GLU A 83 -9.46 -10.53 -13.86
C GLU A 83 -10.63 -11.23 -13.14
N HIS A 84 -10.49 -12.53 -12.84
CA HIS A 84 -11.45 -13.28 -12.03
C HIS A 84 -11.67 -12.65 -10.65
N SER A 85 -10.58 -12.24 -9.99
CA SER A 85 -10.65 -11.60 -8.67
C SER A 85 -11.33 -10.23 -8.74
N ILE A 86 -11.02 -9.43 -9.77
CA ILE A 86 -11.65 -8.11 -9.98
C ILE A 86 -13.17 -8.23 -10.10
N GLN A 87 -13.66 -9.20 -10.87
CA GLN A 87 -15.10 -9.40 -11.07
C GLN A 87 -15.80 -9.70 -9.74
N LEU A 88 -15.29 -10.65 -8.96
CA LEU A 88 -15.85 -10.99 -7.65
C LEU A 88 -15.77 -9.83 -6.65
N LEU A 89 -14.69 -9.06 -6.64
CA LEU A 89 -14.53 -7.93 -5.73
C LEU A 89 -15.50 -6.78 -6.05
N LYS A 90 -15.76 -6.52 -7.34
CA LYS A 90 -16.73 -5.51 -7.77
C LYS A 90 -18.16 -5.87 -7.39
N GLU A 91 -18.52 -7.15 -7.39
CA GLU A 91 -19.83 -7.62 -6.89
C GLU A 91 -20.05 -7.29 -5.39
N LYS A 92 -18.97 -7.03 -4.64
CA LYS A 92 -19.00 -6.67 -3.22
C LYS A 92 -18.88 -5.16 -2.97
N ASP A 93 -18.93 -4.33 -4.01
CA ASP A 93 -18.79 -2.86 -3.92
C ASP A 93 -17.47 -2.43 -3.26
N LEU A 94 -16.40 -3.17 -3.52
CA LEU A 94 -15.05 -2.87 -3.02
C LEU A 94 -14.29 -2.05 -4.06
N GLN A 95 -13.65 -0.98 -3.60
CA GLN A 95 -12.67 -0.25 -4.39
C GLN A 95 -11.41 -1.11 -4.58
N ILE A 96 -10.77 -1.02 -5.73
CA ILE A 96 -9.63 -1.90 -6.03
C ILE A 96 -8.40 -1.08 -6.36
N MET A 97 -7.31 -1.37 -5.64
CA MET A 97 -5.97 -0.98 -6.02
C MET A 97 -5.29 -2.13 -6.78
N MET A 98 -4.89 -1.87 -8.03
CA MET A 98 -3.93 -2.75 -8.71
C MET A 98 -2.52 -2.37 -8.23
N LYS A 99 -1.80 -3.30 -7.60
CA LYS A 99 -0.47 -3.07 -7.03
C LYS A 99 0.54 -4.10 -7.56
N PRO A 100 1.05 -3.96 -8.80
CA PRO A 100 2.03 -4.88 -9.35
C PRO A 100 3.36 -4.84 -8.56
N HIS A 101 3.77 -5.98 -8.01
CA HIS A 101 4.99 -6.12 -7.20
C HIS A 101 6.13 -6.75 -8.00
N ILE A 102 7.37 -6.56 -7.52
CA ILE A 102 8.56 -7.26 -7.99
C ILE A 102 9.10 -8.12 -6.85
N TRP A 103 9.54 -9.33 -7.17
CA TRP A 103 10.27 -10.19 -6.27
C TRP A 103 11.67 -10.52 -6.84
N LEU A 104 12.71 -10.18 -6.09
CA LEU A 104 14.08 -10.62 -6.40
C LEU A 104 14.25 -12.05 -5.88
N ARG A 105 14.61 -13.00 -6.76
CA ARG A 105 14.61 -14.44 -6.39
C ARG A 105 15.51 -14.81 -5.21
N ASN A 106 16.56 -14.04 -4.95
CA ASN A 106 17.45 -14.21 -3.81
C ASN A 106 16.89 -13.61 -2.50
N GLY A 107 15.75 -12.91 -2.56
CA GLY A 107 15.13 -12.26 -1.41
C GLY A 107 15.73 -10.90 -1.05
N ASP A 108 16.56 -10.34 -1.93
CA ASP A 108 17.12 -9.01 -1.75
C ASP A 108 16.02 -7.94 -1.76
N PHE A 109 16.28 -6.84 -1.07
CA PHE A 109 15.36 -5.70 -1.03
C PHE A 109 15.30 -4.99 -2.39
N THR A 110 14.10 -4.75 -2.91
CA THR A 110 13.89 -4.12 -4.22
C THR A 110 14.37 -2.68 -4.27
N GLY A 111 14.42 -1.98 -3.13
CA GLY A 111 14.91 -0.60 -3.07
C GLY A 111 16.39 -0.46 -3.40
N ASP A 112 17.16 -1.54 -3.22
CA ASP A 112 18.59 -1.60 -3.51
C ASP A 112 18.91 -2.04 -4.95
N LEU A 113 17.89 -2.29 -5.78
CA LEU A 113 18.08 -2.72 -7.17
C LEU A 113 18.96 -1.74 -7.95
N GLU A 114 20.08 -2.24 -8.44
CA GLU A 114 21.03 -1.46 -9.23
C GLU A 114 21.72 -2.32 -10.30
N PHE A 115 21.83 -1.77 -11.51
CA PHE A 115 22.57 -2.36 -12.62
C PHE A 115 23.83 -1.56 -12.95
N LYS A 116 24.91 -2.27 -13.28
CA LYS A 116 26.22 -1.66 -13.58
C LYS A 116 26.31 -1.07 -14.99
N ARG A 117 25.55 -1.61 -15.95
CA ARG A 117 25.61 -1.21 -17.37
C ARG A 117 24.31 -0.56 -17.79
N GLU A 118 24.42 0.50 -18.58
CA GLU A 118 23.27 1.18 -19.19
C GLU A 118 22.38 0.22 -19.99
N ALA A 119 22.98 -0.72 -20.72
CA ALA A 119 22.23 -1.73 -21.47
C ALA A 119 21.37 -2.64 -20.57
N ASP A 120 21.80 -2.91 -19.33
CA ASP A 120 21.01 -3.71 -18.39
C ASP A 120 19.86 -2.89 -17.81
N TRP A 121 20.09 -1.61 -17.53
CA TRP A 121 19.00 -0.70 -17.16
C TRP A 121 17.96 -0.58 -18.26
N LYS A 122 18.34 -0.43 -19.53
CA LYS A 122 17.39 -0.35 -20.65
C LYS A 122 16.53 -1.60 -20.77
N LYS A 123 17.14 -2.78 -20.66
CA LYS A 123 16.37 -4.04 -20.62
C LYS A 123 15.39 -4.10 -19.45
N PHE A 124 15.81 -3.66 -18.26
CA PHE A 124 14.91 -3.59 -17.11
C PHE A 124 13.76 -2.62 -17.36
N GLU A 125 14.05 -1.38 -17.77
CA GLU A 125 13.07 -0.34 -18.10
C GLU A 125 12.04 -0.80 -19.12
N ASP A 126 12.48 -1.42 -20.22
CA ASP A 126 11.60 -1.94 -21.25
C ASP A 126 10.65 -3.00 -20.68
N SER A 127 11.19 -3.99 -19.97
CA SER A 127 10.39 -5.06 -19.36
C SER A 127 9.47 -4.55 -18.22
N TYR A 128 9.89 -3.53 -17.47
CA TYR A 128 9.11 -2.89 -16.42
C TYR A 128 7.94 -2.10 -17.00
N ARG A 129 8.20 -1.34 -18.07
CA ARG A 129 7.17 -0.60 -18.79
C ARG A 129 6.11 -1.56 -19.34
N GLU A 130 6.52 -2.65 -20.00
CA GLU A 130 5.58 -3.67 -20.50
C GLU A 130 4.75 -4.30 -19.38
N TYR A 131 5.40 -4.66 -18.28
CA TYR A 131 4.75 -5.22 -17.09
C TYR A 131 3.70 -4.27 -16.52
N ILE A 132 4.06 -3.00 -16.28
CA ILE A 132 3.14 -2.02 -15.73
C ILE A 132 1.98 -1.75 -16.70
N LEU A 133 2.26 -1.52 -17.99
CA LEU A 133 1.21 -1.20 -18.98
C LEU A 133 0.24 -2.37 -19.22
N LEU A 134 0.67 -3.62 -19.06
CA LEU A 134 -0.25 -4.77 -19.06
C LEU A 134 -1.34 -4.61 -18.00
N TYR A 135 -0.95 -4.31 -16.75
CA TYR A 135 -1.90 -4.18 -15.66
C TYR A 135 -2.65 -2.84 -15.67
N VAL A 136 -2.09 -1.78 -16.25
CA VAL A 136 -2.79 -0.50 -16.49
C VAL A 136 -3.97 -0.71 -17.45
N LYS A 137 -3.78 -1.47 -18.53
CA LYS A 137 -4.87 -1.81 -19.46
C LYS A 137 -5.98 -2.62 -18.80
N ILE A 138 -5.62 -3.54 -17.91
CA ILE A 138 -6.60 -4.26 -17.08
C ILE A 138 -7.30 -3.29 -16.13
N ALA A 139 -6.55 -2.39 -15.48
CA ALA A 139 -7.12 -1.41 -14.56
C ALA A 139 -8.12 -0.48 -15.24
N GLU A 140 -7.83 0.01 -16.44
CA GLU A 140 -8.76 0.81 -17.22
C GLU A 140 -9.95 -0.02 -17.73
N LYS A 141 -9.71 -1.22 -18.29
CA LYS A 141 -10.78 -2.12 -18.78
C LYS A 141 -11.87 -2.35 -17.75
N TYR A 142 -11.49 -2.47 -16.49
CA TYR A 142 -12.43 -2.69 -15.38
C TYR A 142 -12.76 -1.42 -14.61
N ASN A 143 -12.24 -0.24 -14.95
CA ASN A 143 -12.42 0.99 -14.17
C ASN A 143 -12.04 0.77 -12.69
N LEU A 144 -10.79 0.42 -12.41
CA LEU A 144 -10.28 0.30 -11.04
C LEU A 144 -9.97 1.69 -10.47
N ASP A 145 -10.15 1.86 -9.17
CA ASP A 145 -10.07 3.16 -8.48
C ASP A 145 -8.64 3.69 -8.37
N LEU A 146 -7.68 2.78 -8.13
CA LEU A 146 -6.30 3.11 -7.81
C LEU A 146 -5.33 2.17 -8.52
N PHE A 147 -4.22 2.73 -8.98
CA PHE A 147 -3.10 1.97 -9.54
C PHE A 147 -1.79 2.39 -8.85
N CYS A 148 -1.08 1.41 -8.28
CA CYS A 148 0.23 1.63 -7.70
C CYS A 148 1.30 1.36 -8.77
N ILE A 149 2.03 2.39 -9.18
CA ILE A 149 2.97 2.32 -10.30
C ILE A 149 4.28 1.62 -9.95
N GLY A 150 4.55 1.34 -8.68
CA GLY A 150 5.73 0.64 -8.18
C GLY A 150 5.75 0.58 -6.65
N THR A 151 6.54 -0.34 -6.11
CA THR A 151 6.66 -0.60 -4.66
C THR A 151 8.11 -0.75 -4.27
N GLU A 152 8.61 0.14 -3.41
CA GLU A 152 9.95 0.13 -2.82
C GLU A 152 11.05 0.00 -3.87
N LEU A 153 11.10 0.93 -4.82
CA LEU A 153 12.06 0.98 -5.94
C LEU A 153 12.95 2.24 -5.87
N TYR A 154 13.32 2.66 -4.66
CA TYR A 154 14.02 3.93 -4.39
C TYR A 154 15.20 4.21 -5.33
N ASN A 155 16.16 3.28 -5.45
CA ASN A 155 17.32 3.49 -6.32
C ASN A 155 16.96 3.61 -7.80
N PHE A 156 15.91 2.90 -8.26
CA PHE A 156 15.43 3.01 -9.63
C PHE A 156 14.78 4.38 -9.88
N VAL A 157 13.90 4.84 -8.97
CA VAL A 157 13.30 6.18 -9.04
C VAL A 157 14.37 7.26 -9.06
N LYS A 158 15.35 7.17 -8.16
CA LYS A 158 16.45 8.14 -8.04
C LYS A 158 17.34 8.18 -9.27
N ARG A 159 17.65 7.03 -9.87
CA ARG A 159 18.61 6.95 -10.98
C ARG A 159 17.99 7.22 -12.34
N ARG A 160 16.68 7.00 -12.49
CA ARG A 160 16.00 7.00 -13.81
C ARG A 160 14.77 7.93 -13.83
N PRO A 161 14.88 9.19 -13.40
CA PRO A 161 13.73 10.09 -13.28
C PRO A 161 13.03 10.34 -14.62
N GLU A 162 13.75 10.37 -15.74
CA GLU A 162 13.16 10.52 -17.09
C GLU A 162 12.25 9.34 -17.44
N PHE A 163 12.70 8.11 -17.16
CA PHE A 163 11.88 6.90 -17.37
C PHE A 163 10.56 6.98 -16.60
N TRP A 164 10.61 7.34 -15.30
CA TRP A 164 9.40 7.46 -14.48
C TRP A 164 8.49 8.59 -14.97
N ASN A 165 9.07 9.70 -15.41
CA ASN A 165 8.32 10.82 -15.98
C ASN A 165 7.54 10.40 -17.24
N ASP A 166 8.19 9.65 -18.12
CA ASP A 166 7.59 9.16 -19.37
C ASP A 166 6.55 8.07 -19.09
N LEU A 167 6.86 7.12 -18.21
CA LEU A 167 5.94 6.06 -17.80
C LEU A 167 4.66 6.65 -17.20
N ILE A 168 4.76 7.60 -16.27
CA ILE A 168 3.57 8.24 -15.67
C ILE A 168 2.76 8.98 -16.74
N ALA A 169 3.42 9.70 -17.65
CA ALA A 169 2.73 10.40 -18.73
C ALA A 169 2.01 9.43 -19.68
N GLU A 170 2.57 8.25 -19.93
CA GLU A 170 1.95 7.20 -20.71
C GLU A 170 0.75 6.57 -19.99
N ILE A 171 0.90 6.21 -18.71
CA ILE A 171 -0.19 5.67 -17.90
C ILE A 171 -1.39 6.63 -17.89
N ARG A 172 -1.15 7.93 -17.74
CA ARG A 172 -2.21 8.95 -17.74
C ARG A 172 -2.96 9.10 -19.07
N LYS A 173 -2.41 8.60 -20.19
CA LYS A 173 -3.12 8.56 -21.48
C LYS A 173 -4.07 7.36 -21.58
N GLU A 174 -3.74 6.26 -20.89
CA GLU A 174 -4.49 5.01 -20.96
C GLU A 174 -5.42 4.79 -19.76
N TYR A 175 -5.15 5.39 -18.60
CA TYR A 175 -5.86 5.12 -17.34
C TYR A 175 -6.36 6.39 -16.65
N ASN A 176 -7.65 6.38 -16.32
CA ASN A 176 -8.37 7.52 -15.76
C ASN A 176 -8.45 7.53 -14.22
N GLY A 177 -8.09 6.43 -13.56
CA GLY A 177 -8.11 6.34 -12.10
C GLY A 177 -6.91 7.01 -11.42
N LYS A 178 -6.81 6.82 -10.11
CA LYS A 178 -5.80 7.47 -9.27
C LYS A 178 -4.47 6.73 -9.34
N LEU A 179 -3.36 7.47 -9.28
CA LEU A 179 -2.01 6.91 -9.25
C LEU A 179 -1.34 7.10 -7.89
N VAL A 180 -0.63 6.08 -7.44
CA VAL A 180 0.24 6.11 -6.26
C VAL A 180 1.54 5.36 -6.56
N TYR A 181 2.59 5.65 -5.81
CA TYR A 181 3.82 4.87 -5.74
C TYR A 181 4.04 4.54 -4.27
N ALA A 182 4.31 3.29 -3.95
CA ALA A 182 4.52 2.83 -2.58
C ALA A 182 6.01 2.93 -2.25
N GLU A 183 6.40 3.91 -1.44
CA GLU A 183 7.80 4.05 -1.01
C GLU A 183 7.99 3.49 0.40
N ASN A 184 9.17 2.96 0.68
CA ASN A 184 9.51 2.46 2.01
C ASN A 184 9.50 3.61 3.04
N TRP A 185 9.18 3.29 4.29
CA TRP A 185 9.03 4.25 5.38
C TRP A 185 10.25 5.19 5.56
N ASP A 186 11.48 4.69 5.32
CA ASP A 186 12.72 5.45 5.52
C ASP A 186 13.12 6.32 4.31
N LYS A 187 12.38 6.22 3.20
CA LYS A 187 12.64 6.93 1.93
C LYS A 187 11.50 7.82 1.45
N VAL A 188 10.34 7.79 2.11
CA VAL A 188 9.13 8.52 1.67
C VAL A 188 9.36 10.04 1.51
N ASP A 189 10.23 10.63 2.32
CA ASP A 189 10.62 12.05 2.28
C ASP A 189 11.86 12.33 1.39
N GLN A 190 12.49 11.30 0.84
CA GLN A 190 13.73 11.39 0.05
C GLN A 190 13.50 11.36 -1.47
N THR A 191 12.24 11.49 -1.91
CA THR A 191 11.85 11.46 -3.32
C THR A 191 10.85 12.55 -3.68
N GLU A 192 10.84 12.94 -4.96
CA GLU A 192 9.95 13.97 -5.52
C GLU A 192 8.95 13.42 -6.54
N ILE A 193 8.91 12.08 -6.72
CA ILE A 193 7.99 11.41 -7.65
C ILE A 193 6.52 11.80 -7.40
N TRP A 194 6.21 12.18 -6.16
CA TRP A 194 4.91 12.64 -5.70
C TRP A 194 4.29 13.72 -6.58
N GLN A 195 5.06 14.61 -7.20
CA GLN A 195 4.54 15.73 -8.00
C GLN A 195 3.57 15.29 -9.10
N LYS A 196 3.73 14.08 -9.66
CA LYS A 196 2.92 13.57 -10.78
C LYS A 196 1.84 12.55 -10.40
N LEU A 197 1.73 12.22 -9.10
CA LEU A 197 0.81 11.20 -8.59
C LEU A 197 -0.42 11.82 -7.91
N ASP A 198 -1.40 11.02 -7.50
CA ASP A 198 -2.56 11.51 -6.76
C ASP A 198 -2.39 11.39 -5.24
N TYR A 199 -1.58 10.44 -4.79
CA TYR A 199 -1.28 10.17 -3.39
C TYR A 199 0.23 10.16 -3.13
N ILE A 200 0.62 10.46 -1.90
CA ILE A 200 1.93 10.09 -1.34
C ILE A 200 1.77 8.70 -0.73
N GLY A 201 2.37 7.67 -1.33
CA GLY A 201 2.25 6.30 -0.85
C GLY A 201 3.40 5.93 0.08
N ALA A 202 3.07 5.42 1.26
CA ALA A 202 4.05 4.96 2.24
C ALA A 202 3.75 3.51 2.67
N ASP A 203 4.76 2.65 2.58
CA ASP A 203 4.76 1.35 3.25
C ASP A 203 5.22 1.57 4.70
N ALA A 204 4.24 1.78 5.59
CA ALA A 204 4.39 2.46 6.87
C ALA A 204 4.89 1.55 8.02
N TYR A 205 6.06 0.95 7.83
CA TYR A 205 6.73 0.10 8.82
C TYR A 205 7.72 0.87 9.71
N PHE A 206 7.34 2.06 10.17
CA PHE A 206 8.17 2.94 11.01
C PHE A 206 8.51 2.28 12.37
N PRO A 207 9.79 2.22 12.79
CA PRO A 207 10.15 1.89 14.17
C PRO A 207 9.49 2.85 15.15
N LEU A 208 8.79 2.32 16.15
CA LEU A 208 8.10 3.12 17.16
C LEU A 208 8.68 2.91 18.55
N HIS A 209 9.11 1.68 18.87
CA HIS A 209 9.58 1.36 20.22
C HIS A 209 10.37 0.05 20.29
N ASP A 210 11.37 0.00 21.17
CA ASP A 210 12.30 -1.14 21.30
C ASP A 210 11.86 -2.20 22.32
N SER A 211 10.97 -1.87 23.25
CA SER A 211 10.53 -2.79 24.32
C SER A 211 9.73 -3.98 23.79
N ALA A 212 9.69 -5.06 24.58
CA ALA A 212 8.97 -6.28 24.21
C ALA A 212 7.49 -6.03 23.98
N SER A 213 6.85 -5.19 24.80
CA SER A 213 5.42 -4.90 24.73
C SER A 213 5.12 -3.52 25.32
N PRO A 214 5.33 -2.42 24.57
CA PRO A 214 5.06 -1.08 25.05
C PRO A 214 3.58 -0.84 25.43
N THR A 215 3.37 0.17 26.25
CA THR A 215 2.07 0.79 26.56
C THR A 215 1.51 1.50 25.33
N LYS A 216 0.23 1.91 25.36
CA LYS A 216 -0.38 2.56 24.18
C LYS A 216 0.20 3.96 23.99
N GLU A 217 0.46 4.61 25.12
CA GLU A 217 1.04 5.93 25.23
C GLU A 217 2.44 5.96 24.59
N GLU A 218 3.31 4.99 24.91
CA GLU A 218 4.64 4.86 24.28
C GLU A 218 4.57 4.62 22.77
N ILE A 219 3.55 3.89 22.29
CA ILE A 219 3.36 3.68 20.83
C ILE A 219 2.95 4.99 20.16
N ASN A 220 2.02 5.73 20.77
CA ASN A 220 1.57 7.02 20.25
C ASN A 220 2.71 8.05 20.27
N GLU A 221 3.56 8.04 21.30
CA GLU A 221 4.77 8.87 21.35
C GLU A 221 5.73 8.58 20.18
N GLY A 222 5.95 7.29 19.87
CA GLY A 222 6.77 6.88 18.73
C GLY A 222 6.25 7.36 17.37
N TRP A 223 4.95 7.67 17.26
CA TRP A 223 4.36 8.21 16.03
C TRP A 223 4.55 9.72 15.84
N ILE A 224 4.88 10.49 16.88
CA ILE A 224 4.85 11.96 16.85
C ILE A 224 5.70 12.54 15.71
N GLU A 225 6.96 12.12 15.61
CA GLU A 225 7.89 12.64 14.60
C GLU A 225 7.51 12.18 13.19
N HIS A 226 7.17 10.90 13.03
CA HIS A 226 6.77 10.32 11.74
C HIS A 226 5.48 10.96 11.21
N LYS A 227 4.48 11.18 12.08
CA LYS A 227 3.22 11.84 11.72
C LYS A 227 3.45 13.29 11.30
N ALA A 228 4.32 14.02 12.00
CA ALA A 228 4.67 15.39 11.64
C ALA A 228 5.31 15.45 10.24
N MET A 229 6.30 14.58 9.97
CA MET A 229 6.94 14.48 8.65
C MET A 229 5.91 14.16 7.54
N LEU A 230 5.04 13.18 7.75
CA LEU A 230 4.03 12.79 6.76
C LEU A 230 3.04 13.94 6.48
N LYS A 231 2.63 14.67 7.52
CA LYS A 231 1.77 15.85 7.39
C LYS A 231 2.46 16.97 6.59
N GLU A 232 3.74 17.22 6.85
CA GLU A 232 4.54 18.18 6.09
C GLU A 232 4.66 17.79 4.61
N LEU A 233 4.90 16.51 4.31
CA LEU A 233 4.89 16.00 2.93
C LEU A 233 3.53 16.22 2.27
N SER A 234 2.44 15.90 2.96
CA SER A 234 1.09 16.11 2.45
C SER A 234 0.84 17.57 2.08
N HIS A 235 1.21 18.50 2.96
CA HIS A 235 1.08 19.93 2.71
C HIS A 235 2.00 20.42 1.58
N LYS A 236 3.27 19.94 1.52
CA LYS A 236 4.25 20.30 0.49
C LYS A 236 3.73 19.96 -0.90
N TYR A 237 3.23 18.75 -1.10
CA TYR A 237 2.76 18.28 -2.41
C TYR A 237 1.27 18.53 -2.66
N LYS A 238 0.53 18.98 -1.63
CA LYS A 238 -0.93 19.14 -1.64
C LYS A 238 -1.65 17.86 -2.03
N LYS A 239 -1.21 16.75 -1.44
CA LYS A 239 -1.68 15.40 -1.74
C LYS A 239 -1.92 14.63 -0.46
N PRO A 240 -3.01 13.85 -0.36
CA PRO A 240 -3.21 12.98 0.78
C PRO A 240 -2.10 11.93 0.88
N VAL A 241 -1.68 11.63 2.10
CA VAL A 241 -0.83 10.47 2.40
C VAL A 241 -1.71 9.23 2.42
N LEU A 242 -1.27 8.15 1.79
CA LEU A 242 -1.92 6.85 1.78
C LEU A 242 -0.93 5.81 2.29
N PHE A 243 -1.32 5.04 3.31
CA PHE A 243 -0.51 3.88 3.70
C PHE A 243 -0.74 2.74 2.72
N THR A 244 0.15 2.63 1.74
CA THR A 244 0.11 1.60 0.70
C THR A 244 0.39 0.21 1.28
N GLU A 245 1.04 0.15 2.44
CA GLU A 245 1.06 -0.96 3.38
C GLU A 245 1.13 -0.43 4.81
N TYR A 246 0.53 -1.16 5.74
CA TYR A 246 0.80 -1.03 7.16
C TYR A 246 0.44 -2.33 7.87
N GLY A 247 0.99 -2.57 9.04
CA GLY A 247 0.65 -3.72 9.86
C GLY A 247 1.81 -4.17 10.74
N TYR A 248 1.49 -5.06 11.67
CA TYR A 248 2.46 -5.58 12.63
C TYR A 248 2.31 -7.08 12.79
N ARG A 249 3.41 -7.75 13.11
CA ARG A 249 3.40 -9.12 13.59
C ARG A 249 2.84 -9.20 15.01
N SER A 250 2.21 -10.32 15.35
CA SER A 250 1.73 -10.60 16.71
C SER A 250 2.81 -11.27 17.57
N LYS A 251 3.90 -10.54 17.84
CA LYS A 251 5.02 -10.98 18.68
C LYS A 251 5.61 -9.83 19.49
N ASP A 252 6.34 -10.18 20.55
CA ASP A 252 7.15 -9.19 21.28
C ASP A 252 8.16 -8.49 20.35
N HIS A 253 8.47 -7.24 20.67
CA HIS A 253 9.37 -6.36 19.91
C HIS A 253 8.92 -6.09 18.46
N ALA A 254 7.65 -6.33 18.13
CA ALA A 254 7.13 -6.09 16.78
C ALA A 254 7.22 -4.63 16.31
N LEU A 255 7.45 -3.67 17.23
CA LEU A 255 7.53 -2.25 16.92
C LEU A 255 8.97 -1.72 16.75
N LYS A 256 9.97 -2.59 16.96
CA LYS A 256 11.39 -2.25 16.79
C LYS A 256 11.79 -2.29 15.31
N GLU A 257 11.42 -3.38 14.64
CA GLU A 257 11.64 -3.59 13.21
C GLU A 257 10.33 -4.08 12.59
N PRO A 258 9.33 -3.22 12.38
CA PRO A 258 7.99 -3.65 11.97
C PRO A 258 7.97 -4.37 10.62
N TRP A 259 8.94 -4.12 9.75
CA TRP A 259 9.11 -4.80 8.46
C TRP A 259 9.61 -6.25 8.60
N ASN A 260 10.11 -6.67 9.78
CA ASN A 260 10.78 -7.96 9.95
C ASN A 260 9.82 -9.15 9.74
N SER A 261 9.92 -9.78 8.58
CA SER A 261 9.11 -10.93 8.17
C SER A 261 9.75 -12.30 8.45
N GLY A 262 10.80 -12.37 9.28
CA GLY A 262 11.59 -13.58 9.53
C GLY A 262 10.74 -14.77 9.97
N ARG A 263 11.06 -15.99 9.48
CA ARG A 263 10.20 -17.18 9.58
C ARG A 263 10.16 -17.88 10.95
N GLU A 264 10.90 -17.40 11.93
CA GLU A 264 10.85 -17.97 13.26
C GLU A 264 9.62 -17.48 14.01
N ILE A 265 8.92 -18.43 14.64
CA ILE A 265 7.81 -18.14 15.55
C ILE A 265 8.39 -18.09 16.95
N SER A 266 8.27 -16.95 17.61
CA SER A 266 8.71 -16.77 18.99
C SER A 266 7.93 -15.65 19.66
N ASN A 267 7.66 -15.81 20.96
CA ASN A 267 7.09 -14.77 21.82
C ASN A 267 5.80 -14.15 21.25
N ILE A 268 4.79 -14.99 20.97
CA ILE A 268 3.50 -14.54 20.43
C ILE A 268 2.86 -13.52 21.38
N ASN A 269 2.53 -12.35 20.84
CA ASN A 269 1.88 -11.26 21.56
C ASN A 269 0.77 -10.63 20.71
N HIS A 270 -0.43 -11.18 20.84
CA HIS A 270 -1.62 -10.70 20.12
C HIS A 270 -2.09 -9.33 20.60
N ASN A 271 -1.89 -9.03 21.88
CA ASN A 271 -2.30 -7.75 22.46
C ASN A 271 -1.47 -6.60 21.90
N LEU A 272 -0.17 -6.81 21.67
CA LEU A 272 0.69 -5.81 21.05
C LEU A 272 0.25 -5.51 19.61
N GLN A 273 -0.05 -6.54 18.80
CA GLN A 273 -0.57 -6.33 17.44
C GLN A 273 -1.86 -5.51 17.44
N ALA A 274 -2.81 -5.87 18.31
CA ALA A 274 -4.08 -5.16 18.44
C ALA A 274 -3.87 -3.69 18.84
N LYS A 275 -3.06 -3.44 19.88
CA LYS A 275 -2.76 -2.10 20.40
C LYS A 275 -2.04 -1.21 19.38
N ALA A 276 -1.10 -1.78 18.63
CA ALA A 276 -0.36 -1.04 17.62
C ALA A 276 -1.24 -0.66 16.41
N LEU A 277 -2.16 -1.54 15.99
CA LEU A 277 -3.16 -1.21 14.97
C LEU A 277 -4.15 -0.15 15.47
N GLU A 278 -4.61 -0.27 16.71
CA GLU A 278 -5.47 0.73 17.35
C GLU A 278 -4.83 2.13 17.32
N SER A 279 -3.55 2.22 17.72
CA SER A 279 -2.77 3.47 17.67
C SER A 279 -2.74 4.10 16.27
N ILE A 280 -2.45 3.32 15.22
CA ILE A 280 -2.49 3.82 13.83
C ILE A 280 -3.86 4.43 13.49
N TYR A 281 -4.95 3.75 13.83
CA TYR A 281 -6.28 4.24 13.48
C TYR A 281 -6.67 5.52 14.23
N GLU A 282 -6.28 5.64 15.50
CA GLU A 282 -6.53 6.87 16.26
C GLU A 282 -5.69 8.04 15.74
N GLU A 283 -4.43 7.79 15.39
CA GLU A 283 -3.50 8.81 14.91
C GLU A 283 -3.82 9.30 13.50
N PHE A 284 -4.17 8.42 12.57
CA PHE A 284 -4.21 8.78 11.14
C PHE A 284 -5.62 8.83 10.53
N TRP A 285 -6.55 7.95 10.94
CA TRP A 285 -7.87 7.91 10.31
C TRP A 285 -8.74 9.12 10.63
N THR A 286 -8.41 9.89 11.67
CA THR A 286 -9.08 11.15 12.05
C THR A 286 -8.58 12.37 11.28
N GLU A 287 -7.46 12.25 10.56
CA GLU A 287 -6.75 13.40 9.95
C GLU A 287 -7.20 13.67 8.51
N ASN A 288 -7.58 14.89 8.15
CA ASN A 288 -8.09 15.21 6.80
C ASN A 288 -7.04 15.06 5.68
N TRP A 289 -5.75 15.19 6.00
CA TRP A 289 -4.63 15.05 5.06
C TRP A 289 -4.26 13.57 4.77
N PHE A 290 -4.97 12.62 5.38
CA PHE A 290 -4.70 11.19 5.27
C PHE A 290 -5.80 10.46 4.47
N GLY A 291 -5.44 9.56 3.57
CA GLY A 291 -6.33 8.85 2.66
C GLY A 291 -6.82 7.48 3.13
N GLY A 292 -6.30 6.96 4.25
CA GLY A 292 -6.51 5.57 4.68
C GLY A 292 -5.29 4.69 4.39
N GLY A 293 -5.49 3.38 4.26
CA GLY A 293 -4.40 2.48 3.93
C GLY A 293 -4.81 1.04 3.65
N PHE A 294 -3.82 0.20 3.35
CA PHE A 294 -3.99 -1.21 3.02
C PHE A 294 -3.24 -2.09 4.02
N LEU A 295 -4.02 -2.79 4.86
CA LEU A 295 -3.46 -3.64 5.91
C LEU A 295 -2.75 -4.86 5.31
N TRP A 296 -1.48 -5.01 5.65
CA TRP A 296 -0.66 -6.17 5.35
C TRP A 296 -0.83 -7.21 6.47
N LYS A 297 -1.39 -8.39 6.19
CA LYS A 297 -2.00 -8.81 4.93
C LYS A 297 -3.08 -9.85 5.17
N TRP A 298 -3.91 -10.08 4.17
CA TRP A 298 -4.98 -11.04 4.22
C TRP A 298 -4.75 -12.18 3.24
N HIS A 299 -5.02 -13.40 3.68
CA HIS A 299 -4.85 -14.61 2.91
C HIS A 299 -6.21 -15.18 2.53
N GLN A 300 -6.26 -15.77 1.33
CA GLN A 300 -7.47 -16.39 0.79
C GLN A 300 -8.09 -17.47 1.72
N PRO A 301 -7.34 -18.41 2.33
CA PRO A 301 -7.93 -19.39 3.22
C PRO A 301 -8.52 -18.73 4.47
N VAL A 302 -9.79 -19.03 4.77
CA VAL A 302 -10.56 -18.42 5.87
C VAL A 302 -10.01 -18.78 7.26
N ASP A 303 -9.27 -19.87 7.36
CA ASP A 303 -8.61 -20.39 8.57
C ASP A 303 -7.16 -19.90 8.74
N SER A 304 -6.71 -18.96 7.90
CA SER A 304 -5.37 -18.36 8.02
C SER A 304 -5.18 -17.63 9.36
N GLY A 305 -3.92 -17.47 9.77
CA GLY A 305 -3.58 -16.78 11.02
C GLY A 305 -3.82 -17.66 12.25
N GLY A 306 -4.60 -17.16 13.21
CA GLY A 306 -4.91 -17.86 14.45
C GLY A 306 -3.92 -17.63 15.61
N LEU A 307 -4.30 -18.13 16.80
CA LEU A 307 -3.58 -17.84 18.04
C LEU A 307 -2.14 -18.39 18.13
N LYS A 308 -1.79 -19.36 17.28
CA LYS A 308 -0.44 -19.95 17.19
C LYS A 308 0.43 -19.31 16.10
N ASN A 309 -0.09 -18.30 15.43
CA ASN A 309 0.57 -17.63 14.32
C ASN A 309 1.01 -16.23 14.76
N ASP A 310 2.29 -15.92 14.59
CA ASP A 310 2.89 -14.63 14.96
C ASP A 310 3.10 -13.68 13.76
N ARG A 311 2.49 -14.00 12.61
CA ARG A 311 2.64 -13.24 11.35
C ARG A 311 1.78 -11.99 11.33
N PHE A 312 1.98 -11.21 10.27
CA PHE A 312 1.26 -9.98 9.98
C PHE A 312 -0.26 -10.12 9.91
N THR A 313 -0.78 -11.23 9.36
CA THR A 313 -2.24 -11.37 9.20
C THR A 313 -2.96 -11.23 10.55
N PRO A 314 -4.00 -10.39 10.63
CA PRO A 314 -4.87 -10.31 11.81
C PRO A 314 -5.89 -11.47 11.83
N GLN A 315 -6.04 -12.25 10.74
CA GLN A 315 -7.06 -13.28 10.61
C GLN A 315 -7.08 -14.21 11.82
N ASN A 316 -8.27 -14.39 12.40
CA ASN A 316 -8.51 -15.27 13.53
C ASN A 316 -7.66 -14.92 14.78
N LYS A 317 -7.28 -13.64 14.94
CA LYS A 317 -6.57 -13.09 16.11
C LYS A 317 -7.37 -11.96 16.76
N PRO A 318 -7.06 -11.57 18.02
CA PRO A 318 -7.65 -10.39 18.65
C PRO A 318 -7.60 -9.12 17.80
N ALA A 319 -6.50 -8.91 17.06
CA ALA A 319 -6.33 -7.79 16.15
C ALA A 319 -7.41 -7.69 15.06
N GLU A 320 -8.04 -8.80 14.64
CA GLU A 320 -9.14 -8.77 13.67
C GLU A 320 -10.33 -7.95 14.19
N ASN A 321 -10.63 -8.06 15.50
CA ASN A 321 -11.71 -7.31 16.12
C ASN A 321 -11.40 -5.82 16.14
N THR A 322 -10.15 -5.45 16.48
CA THR A 322 -9.68 -4.06 16.42
C THR A 322 -9.86 -3.49 15.01
N VAL A 323 -9.39 -4.19 13.97
CA VAL A 323 -9.55 -3.76 12.57
C VAL A 323 -11.05 -3.58 12.24
N ARG A 324 -11.89 -4.55 12.60
CA ARG A 324 -13.34 -4.51 12.32
C ARG A 324 -14.02 -3.30 12.94
N GLU A 325 -13.69 -2.97 14.18
CA GLU A 325 -14.29 -1.85 14.90
C GLU A 325 -13.90 -0.50 14.28
N TYR A 326 -12.62 -0.31 13.97
CA TYR A 326 -12.12 0.93 13.38
C TYR A 326 -12.56 1.10 11.92
N TYR A 327 -12.53 0.04 11.12
CA TYR A 327 -13.04 0.09 9.75
C TYR A 327 -14.53 0.41 9.71
N ARG A 328 -15.32 -0.11 10.66
CA ARG A 328 -16.74 0.27 10.79
C ARG A 328 -16.90 1.76 11.12
N LYS A 329 -16.07 2.30 12.01
CA LYS A 329 -16.11 3.71 12.43
C LYS A 329 -15.82 4.68 11.28
N PHE A 330 -14.96 4.28 10.33
CA PHE A 330 -14.50 5.13 9.23
C PHE A 330 -14.91 4.61 7.84
N ARG A 331 -16.02 3.87 7.73
CA ARG A 331 -16.43 3.24 6.46
C ARG A 331 -16.99 4.22 5.42
N ASN A 332 -17.69 5.26 5.90
CA ASN A 332 -18.47 6.19 5.10
C ASN A 332 -17.86 7.58 5.10
#